data_AF-A0A0Q5UXY5-F1
#
_entry.id   AF-A0A0Q5UXY5-F1
#
_cell.length_a   1.000
_cell.length_b   1.000
_cell.length_c   1.000
_cell.angle_alpha   90.00
_cell.angle_beta   90.00
_cell.angle_gamma   90.00
#
_symmetry.space_group_name_H-M   'P 1'
#
loop_
_entity.id
_entity.type
_entity.pdbx_description
1 polymer ?
#
loop_
_entity_poly.entity_id
_entity_poly.type
_entity_poly.pdbx_seq_one_letter_code
_entity_poly.pdbx_strand_id
1 'polypeptide(L)'
;MNAIVAERTAGINPKADPVLDHMEGKLRIGALFPDPLDDDDDGDETITTTRRAIGRVALVASETATRFQREAVEHDPMAWMFSPRRLFDGAAAIDACLDRDACMRGVLAHGLGLGLDVSRAAIDALMASEDDGLDEHEYEYLYGNIPSNGRRSNRDRAGRQTRLRLYTATIAETRDNRMLQAFHASVARNVDEVRARLVGRFGPDLAAAADIRTGLHSTAPLVIALVPSPVAAMIIQMGNDCASSAAKTFAVDIQQVIQA
;
A
#
# COMPACT_ATOMS: atom_id res chain seq x y z
N MET A 1 59.32 -27.51 -64.12
CA MET A 1 58.18 -28.42 -63.88
C MET A 1 56.91 -27.57 -63.88
N ASN A 2 56.05 -27.83 -64.87
CA ASN A 2 54.58 -27.64 -65.02
C ASN A 2 53.89 -26.54 -64.18
N ALA A 3 53.27 -25.48 -64.70
CA ALA A 3 52.17 -25.32 -65.69
C ALA A 3 50.80 -25.03 -65.02
N ILE A 4 50.07 -24.06 -65.61
CA ILE A 4 48.59 -23.93 -65.73
C ILE A 4 47.82 -23.26 -64.56
N VAL A 5 47.32 -22.02 -64.75
CA VAL A 5 45.94 -21.56 -65.13
C VAL A 5 44.96 -21.44 -63.94
N ALA A 6 44.20 -20.35 -63.97
CA ALA A 6 43.08 -19.98 -63.10
C ALA A 6 41.94 -21.00 -63.09
N GLU A 7 41.20 -21.08 -61.97
CA GLU A 7 39.78 -21.37 -62.05
C GLU A 7 38.99 -20.77 -60.87
N ARG A 8 37.89 -20.13 -61.25
CA ARG A 8 36.78 -19.68 -60.42
C ARG A 8 35.87 -20.89 -60.20
N THR A 9 35.48 -21.16 -58.96
CA THR A 9 34.28 -21.96 -58.68
C THR A 9 33.38 -21.23 -57.69
N ALA A 10 32.15 -21.00 -58.15
CA ALA A 10 31.06 -20.45 -57.39
C ALA A 10 30.39 -21.53 -56.54
N GLY A 11 29.87 -21.10 -55.38
CA GLY A 11 28.66 -21.64 -54.77
C GLY A 11 28.83 -22.92 -53.94
N ILE A 12 28.58 -22.80 -52.64
CA ILE A 12 27.57 -23.54 -51.87
C ILE A 12 27.49 -22.87 -50.49
N ASN A 13 26.32 -22.36 -50.12
CA ASN A 13 25.93 -22.06 -48.74
C ASN A 13 24.80 -23.04 -48.41
N PRO A 14 24.88 -23.78 -47.29
CA PRO A 14 23.79 -23.66 -46.33
C PRO A 14 24.24 -23.76 -44.86
N LYS A 15 23.75 -22.81 -44.05
CA LYS A 15 23.18 -22.93 -42.69
C LYS A 15 23.81 -23.84 -41.62
N ALA A 16 23.88 -23.24 -40.42
CA ALA A 16 23.81 -23.82 -39.06
C ALA A 16 25.09 -24.56 -38.60
N ASP A 17 25.64 -24.37 -37.39
CA ASP A 17 25.08 -23.88 -36.13
C ASP A 17 26.22 -23.48 -35.14
N PRO A 18 25.90 -22.93 -33.95
CA PRO A 18 26.69 -21.92 -33.26
C PRO A 18 27.74 -22.49 -32.30
N VAL A 19 28.77 -21.69 -32.05
CA VAL A 19 29.69 -21.89 -30.93
C VAL A 19 28.95 -21.49 -29.65
N LEU A 20 28.49 -22.53 -28.95
CA LEU A 20 28.18 -22.48 -27.53
C LEU A 20 29.49 -22.22 -26.74
N ASP A 21 29.31 -21.42 -25.70
CA ASP A 21 29.83 -21.63 -24.34
C ASP A 21 30.74 -20.51 -23.83
N HIS A 22 30.12 -19.57 -23.10
CA HIS A 22 30.42 -19.42 -21.68
C HIS A 22 29.24 -18.73 -20.98
N MET A 23 28.37 -19.58 -20.43
CA MET A 23 27.39 -19.24 -19.42
C MET A 23 28.11 -19.05 -18.07
N GLU A 24 28.21 -17.80 -17.62
CA GLU A 24 28.24 -17.49 -16.18
C GLU A 24 26.99 -16.68 -15.83
N GLY A 25 26.07 -17.35 -15.14
CA GLY A 25 24.75 -16.87 -14.81
C GLY A 25 24.77 -15.69 -13.84
N LYS A 26 24.33 -14.54 -14.35
CA LYS A 26 23.35 -13.71 -13.66
C LYS A 26 22.20 -13.50 -14.64
N LEU A 27 21.09 -14.21 -14.42
CA LEU A 27 19.80 -13.80 -14.98
C LEU A 27 19.57 -12.37 -14.48
N ARG A 28 19.94 -11.38 -15.30
CA ARG A 28 19.61 -9.98 -15.03
C ARG A 28 18.10 -9.89 -15.19
N ILE A 29 17.46 -9.31 -14.18
CA ILE A 29 16.01 -9.12 -14.12
C ILE A 29 15.49 -8.28 -15.32
N GLY A 30 16.37 -7.61 -16.07
CA GLY A 30 16.10 -6.94 -17.35
C GLY A 30 15.97 -7.85 -18.58
N ALA A 31 15.67 -9.15 -18.44
CA ALA A 31 15.38 -10.02 -19.59
C ALA A 31 13.89 -10.06 -19.98
N LEU A 32 13.00 -9.49 -19.15
CA LEU A 32 11.54 -9.47 -19.39
C LEU A 32 10.95 -8.06 -19.52
N PHE A 33 11.63 -7.04 -18.98
CA PHE A 33 11.18 -5.64 -19.04
C PHE A 33 12.33 -4.75 -19.52
N PRO A 34 12.08 -3.80 -20.44
CA PRO A 34 13.05 -2.78 -20.83
C PRO A 34 13.54 -1.96 -19.63
N ASP A 35 14.73 -1.35 -19.73
CA ASP A 35 15.19 -0.40 -18.72
C ASP A 35 14.30 0.85 -18.76
N PRO A 36 13.61 1.21 -17.67
CA PRO A 36 12.71 2.36 -17.66
C PRO A 36 13.41 3.72 -17.78
N LEU A 37 14.75 3.77 -17.80
CA LEU A 37 15.54 4.99 -17.98
C LEU A 37 16.07 5.19 -19.40
N ASP A 38 15.93 4.19 -20.27
CA ASP A 38 16.27 4.31 -21.68
C ASP A 38 15.18 5.10 -22.45
N ASP A 39 15.55 5.63 -23.62
CA ASP A 39 14.58 6.27 -24.51
C ASP A 39 13.62 5.22 -25.09
N ASP A 40 12.34 5.58 -25.23
CA ASP A 40 11.34 4.73 -25.88
C ASP A 40 11.76 4.40 -27.33
N ASP A 41 11.58 3.14 -27.74
CA ASP A 41 11.82 2.64 -29.09
C ASP A 41 10.50 2.43 -29.85
N ASP A 42 10.51 2.63 -31.17
CA ASP A 42 9.32 2.40 -32.03
C ASP A 42 8.83 0.93 -31.99
N GLY A 43 9.69 0.00 -31.55
CA GLY A 43 9.38 -1.41 -31.34
C GLY A 43 8.85 -1.75 -29.94
N ASP A 44 8.74 -0.78 -29.03
CA ASP A 44 8.28 -1.04 -27.66
C ASP A 44 6.83 -1.51 -27.61
N GLU A 45 6.58 -2.44 -26.70
CA GLU A 45 5.24 -2.96 -26.50
C GLU A 45 4.32 -1.87 -25.93
N THR A 46 3.31 -1.48 -26.70
CA THR A 46 2.32 -0.49 -26.26
C THR A 46 1.22 -1.17 -25.42
N ILE A 47 1.15 -0.84 -24.14
CA ILE A 47 0.12 -1.34 -23.22
C ILE A 47 -1.05 -0.35 -23.14
N THR A 48 -2.20 -0.72 -23.67
CA THR A 48 -3.44 0.08 -23.52
C THR A 48 -4.14 -0.24 -22.20
N THR A 49 -4.37 0.76 -21.36
CA THR A 49 -5.00 0.57 -20.06
C THR A 49 -5.86 1.76 -19.60
N THR A 50 -6.52 1.63 -18.45
CA THR A 50 -7.32 2.70 -17.84
C THR A 50 -6.55 3.39 -16.72
N ARG A 51 -6.89 4.66 -16.42
CA ARG A 51 -6.34 5.38 -15.26
C ARG A 51 -6.54 4.63 -13.94
N ARG A 52 -7.66 3.91 -13.80
CA ARG A 52 -7.95 3.11 -12.62
C ARG A 52 -6.98 1.93 -12.50
N ALA A 53 -6.68 1.26 -13.61
CA ALA A 53 -5.73 0.16 -13.64
C ALA A 53 -4.28 0.64 -13.36
N ILE A 54 -3.88 1.80 -13.91
CA ILE A 54 -2.60 2.44 -13.55
C ILE A 54 -2.55 2.71 -12.04
N GLY A 55 -3.63 3.23 -11.47
CA GLY A 55 -3.74 3.48 -10.02
C GLY A 55 -3.57 2.22 -9.17
N ARG A 56 -4.07 1.07 -9.64
CA ARG A 56 -3.89 -0.22 -8.95
C ARG A 56 -2.42 -0.68 -8.94
N VAL A 57 -1.74 -0.53 -10.07
CA VAL A 57 -0.30 -0.85 -10.17
C VAL A 57 0.52 0.06 -9.27
N ALA A 58 0.27 1.37 -9.31
CA ALA A 58 0.94 2.35 -8.46
C ALA A 58 0.70 2.09 -6.96
N LEU A 59 -0.52 1.65 -6.62
CA LEU A 59 -0.86 1.25 -5.27
C LEU A 59 -0.01 0.05 -4.80
N VAL A 60 0.00 -1.04 -5.55
CA VAL A 60 0.77 -2.22 -5.18
C VAL A 60 2.26 -1.89 -5.08
N ALA A 61 2.82 -1.13 -6.03
CA ALA A 61 4.20 -0.68 -5.98
C ALA A 61 4.51 0.11 -4.69
N SER A 62 3.59 0.98 -4.25
CA SER A 62 3.74 1.76 -3.02
C SER A 62 3.72 0.87 -1.77
N GLU A 63 2.84 -0.12 -1.72
CA GLU A 63 2.79 -1.09 -0.61
C GLU A 63 4.03 -1.99 -0.58
N THR A 64 4.51 -2.43 -1.75
CA THR A 64 5.74 -3.21 -1.88
C THR A 64 6.94 -2.41 -1.35
N ALA A 65 7.14 -1.18 -1.83
CA ALA A 65 8.25 -0.33 -1.38
C ALA A 65 8.17 -0.01 0.12
N THR A 66 6.97 0.35 0.60
CA THR A 66 6.74 0.64 2.03
C THR A 66 7.09 -0.57 2.90
N ARG A 67 6.66 -1.77 2.49
CA ARG A 67 7.01 -2.99 3.20
C ARG A 67 8.51 -3.23 3.19
N PHE A 68 9.14 -3.16 2.03
CA PHE A 68 10.57 -3.49 1.88
C PHE A 68 11.43 -2.58 2.76
N GLN A 69 11.06 -1.30 2.86
CA GLN A 69 11.68 -0.37 3.78
C GLN A 69 11.37 -0.70 5.26
N ARG A 70 10.10 -0.96 5.60
CA ARG A 70 9.66 -1.27 6.97
C ARG A 70 10.32 -2.53 7.53
N GLU A 71 10.47 -3.55 6.71
CA GLU A 71 10.98 -4.88 7.09
C GLU A 71 12.46 -5.07 6.74
N ALA A 72 13.14 -4.04 6.22
CA ALA A 72 14.52 -4.11 5.75
C ALA A 72 14.76 -5.32 4.82
N VAL A 73 13.84 -5.55 3.88
CA VAL A 73 13.94 -6.64 2.90
C VAL A 73 15.13 -6.36 1.99
N GLU A 74 16.06 -7.31 1.88
CA GLU A 74 17.31 -7.15 1.12
C GLU A 74 17.11 -7.10 -0.41
N HIS A 75 15.93 -7.48 -0.90
CA HIS A 75 15.60 -7.49 -2.32
C HIS A 75 15.16 -6.11 -2.79
N ASP A 76 15.32 -5.84 -4.08
CA ASP A 76 14.84 -4.60 -4.69
C ASP A 76 13.30 -4.67 -4.92
N PRO A 77 12.52 -3.66 -4.49
CA PRO A 77 11.08 -3.63 -4.75
C PRO A 77 10.73 -3.58 -6.24
N MET A 78 11.53 -2.92 -7.08
CA MET A 78 11.29 -2.90 -8.54
C MET A 78 11.49 -4.28 -9.14
N ALA A 79 12.56 -4.97 -8.75
CA ALA A 79 12.76 -6.38 -9.06
C ALA A 79 11.58 -7.25 -8.61
N TRP A 80 10.93 -6.95 -7.48
CA TRP A 80 9.73 -7.67 -7.07
C TRP A 80 8.57 -7.49 -8.03
N MET A 81 8.33 -6.25 -8.48
CA MET A 81 7.24 -5.89 -9.40
C MET A 81 7.37 -6.56 -10.78
N PHE A 82 8.60 -6.74 -11.27
CA PHE A 82 8.89 -7.29 -12.60
C PHE A 82 9.09 -8.81 -12.63
N SER A 83 9.26 -9.45 -11.49
CA SER A 83 9.47 -10.90 -11.45
C SER A 83 8.14 -11.66 -11.52
N PRO A 84 8.04 -12.77 -12.28
CA PRO A 84 6.95 -13.73 -12.18
C PRO A 84 6.67 -14.18 -10.74
N ARG A 85 5.40 -14.21 -10.32
CA ARG A 85 5.00 -14.64 -8.97
C ARG A 85 3.91 -15.69 -8.99
N ARG A 86 3.99 -16.65 -8.06
CA ARG A 86 2.92 -17.63 -7.81
C ARG A 86 1.64 -16.98 -7.31
N LEU A 87 1.75 -15.80 -6.70
CA LEU A 87 0.63 -14.97 -6.29
C LEU A 87 -0.26 -14.55 -7.48
N PHE A 88 0.34 -14.43 -8.67
CA PHE A 88 -0.29 -13.97 -9.90
C PHE A 88 -0.26 -15.05 -10.99
N ASP A 89 -0.27 -16.32 -10.60
CA ASP A 89 -0.25 -17.47 -11.52
C ASP A 89 0.89 -17.43 -12.54
N GLY A 90 2.05 -16.90 -12.13
CA GLY A 90 3.25 -16.79 -12.96
C GLY A 90 3.38 -15.47 -13.73
N ALA A 91 2.39 -14.57 -13.67
CA ALA A 91 2.55 -13.22 -14.20
C ALA A 91 3.43 -12.34 -13.31
N ALA A 92 4.00 -11.29 -13.89
CA ALA A 92 4.65 -10.22 -13.14
C ALA A 92 3.59 -9.35 -12.45
N ALA A 93 3.95 -8.72 -11.33
CA ALA A 93 3.00 -7.90 -10.56
C ALA A 93 2.58 -6.64 -11.36
N ILE A 94 3.50 -6.06 -12.13
CA ILE A 94 3.25 -4.86 -12.94
C ILE A 94 2.10 -5.07 -13.94
N ASP A 95 2.00 -6.26 -14.53
CA ASP A 95 0.95 -6.61 -15.49
C ASP A 95 -0.32 -7.10 -14.78
N ALA A 96 -0.16 -8.02 -13.82
CA ALA A 96 -1.28 -8.64 -13.13
C ALA A 96 -2.12 -7.61 -12.36
N CYS A 97 -1.47 -6.63 -11.73
CA CYS A 97 -2.15 -5.64 -10.88
C CYS A 97 -2.96 -4.61 -11.67
N LEU A 98 -2.99 -4.67 -13.01
CA LEU A 98 -3.99 -3.96 -13.80
C LEU A 98 -5.41 -4.44 -13.43
N ASP A 99 -5.57 -5.71 -13.07
CA ASP A 99 -6.81 -6.30 -12.59
C ASP A 99 -7.05 -6.07 -11.09
N ARG A 100 -8.33 -5.91 -10.73
CA ARG A 100 -8.76 -5.60 -9.35
C ARG A 100 -8.32 -6.68 -8.37
N ASP A 101 -8.56 -7.94 -8.67
CA ASP A 101 -8.35 -9.02 -7.71
C ASP A 101 -6.86 -9.28 -7.49
N ALA A 102 -6.04 -9.18 -8.55
CA ALA A 102 -4.59 -9.25 -8.42
C ALA A 102 -4.02 -8.07 -7.62
N CYS A 103 -4.53 -6.85 -7.86
CA CYS A 103 -4.19 -5.70 -7.03
C CYS A 103 -4.50 -5.93 -5.55
N MET A 104 -5.71 -6.43 -5.23
CA MET A 104 -6.11 -6.74 -3.85
C MET A 104 -5.18 -7.78 -3.22
N ARG A 105 -4.84 -8.84 -3.96
CA ARG A 105 -3.89 -9.86 -3.50
C ARG A 105 -2.52 -9.27 -3.17
N GLY A 106 -2.00 -8.39 -4.04
CA GLY A 106 -0.73 -7.70 -3.83
C GLY A 106 -0.74 -6.83 -2.57
N VAL A 107 -1.79 -6.02 -2.41
CA VAL A 107 -1.99 -5.18 -1.22
C VAL A 107 -2.04 -6.04 0.05
N LEU A 108 -2.81 -7.12 0.08
CA LEU A 108 -2.89 -8.01 1.24
C LEU A 108 -1.55 -8.69 1.54
N ALA A 109 -0.83 -9.16 0.51
CA ALA A 109 0.47 -9.80 0.69
C ALA A 109 1.50 -8.87 1.36
N HIS A 110 1.54 -7.59 0.99
CA HIS A 110 2.48 -6.62 1.56
C HIS A 110 1.97 -5.97 2.86
N GLY A 111 0.66 -5.70 2.93
CA GLY A 111 0.02 -5.11 4.11
C GLY A 111 0.06 -6.05 5.33
N LEU A 112 -0.08 -7.36 5.12
CA LEU A 112 -0.02 -8.39 6.17
C LEU A 112 1.39 -8.98 6.37
N GLY A 113 2.39 -8.53 5.62
CA GLY A 113 3.77 -9.03 5.75
C GLY A 113 3.95 -10.51 5.38
N LEU A 114 3.11 -11.05 4.49
CA LEU A 114 3.15 -12.46 4.09
C LEU A 114 4.39 -12.77 3.24
N GLY A 115 4.71 -14.04 2.99
CA GLY A 115 5.88 -14.39 2.16
C GLY A 115 5.86 -13.67 0.80
N LEU A 116 7.04 -13.25 0.31
CA LEU A 116 7.18 -12.49 -0.95
C LEU A 116 6.71 -13.26 -2.21
N ASP A 117 6.51 -14.57 -2.10
CA ASP A 117 5.94 -15.44 -3.13
C ASP A 117 4.87 -16.37 -2.52
N VAL A 118 3.96 -15.77 -1.75
CA VAL A 118 2.78 -16.45 -1.19
C VAL A 118 1.91 -17.01 -2.32
N SER A 119 1.29 -18.17 -2.08
CA SER A 119 0.40 -18.78 -3.06
C SER A 119 -0.90 -17.99 -3.20
N ARG A 120 -1.41 -17.89 -4.43
CA ARG A 120 -2.74 -17.34 -4.72
C ARG A 120 -3.82 -17.92 -3.82
N ALA A 121 -3.86 -19.25 -3.68
CA ALA A 121 -4.88 -19.96 -2.90
C ALA A 121 -4.89 -19.55 -1.41
N ALA A 122 -3.74 -19.23 -0.83
CA ALA A 122 -3.67 -18.78 0.56
C ALA A 122 -4.29 -17.39 0.74
N ILE A 123 -4.11 -16.47 -0.22
CA ILE A 123 -4.73 -15.15 -0.17
C ILE A 123 -6.21 -15.21 -0.53
N ASP A 124 -6.59 -16.03 -1.51
CA ASP A 124 -8.00 -16.24 -1.87
C ASP A 124 -8.80 -16.78 -0.66
N ALA A 125 -8.20 -17.64 0.17
CA ALA A 125 -8.82 -18.10 1.42
C ALA A 125 -9.01 -16.97 2.46
N LEU A 126 -8.11 -15.99 2.52
CA LEU A 126 -8.28 -14.81 3.39
C LEU A 126 -9.43 -13.93 2.89
N MET A 127 -9.49 -13.68 1.58
CA MET A 127 -10.54 -12.87 0.95
C MET A 127 -11.92 -13.56 1.04
N ALA A 128 -11.97 -14.88 0.98
CA ALA A 128 -13.21 -15.65 1.09
C ALA A 128 -13.77 -15.74 2.51
N SER A 129 -12.98 -15.40 3.54
CA SER A 129 -13.42 -15.45 4.95
C SER A 129 -14.35 -14.29 5.34
N GLU A 130 -14.65 -13.38 4.41
CA GLU A 130 -15.43 -12.15 4.60
C GLU A 130 -16.87 -12.23 4.01
N ASP A 131 -17.41 -13.42 3.77
CA ASP A 131 -18.77 -13.64 3.22
C ASP A 131 -19.92 -13.45 4.24
N ASP A 132 -19.72 -12.58 5.23
CA ASP A 132 -20.80 -12.01 6.06
C ASP A 132 -20.76 -10.47 5.94
N GLY A 133 -21.08 -9.96 4.74
CA GLY A 133 -21.64 -8.62 4.57
C GLY A 133 -20.66 -7.45 4.36
N LEU A 134 -19.48 -7.64 3.77
CA LEU A 134 -18.66 -6.51 3.32
C LEU A 134 -19.16 -5.99 1.97
N ASP A 135 -20.01 -4.96 2.04
CA ASP A 135 -20.55 -4.24 0.90
C ASP A 135 -19.42 -3.68 0.01
N GLU A 136 -19.62 -3.74 -1.32
CA GLU A 136 -18.65 -3.37 -2.38
C GLU A 136 -18.13 -1.90 -2.30
N HIS A 137 -18.63 -1.13 -1.33
CA HIS A 137 -18.32 0.26 -1.04
C HIS A 137 -17.13 0.50 -0.09
N GLU A 138 -16.58 -0.51 0.58
CA GLU A 138 -15.49 -0.29 1.55
C GLU A 138 -14.14 0.02 0.90
N TYR A 139 -13.92 -0.46 -0.32
CA TYR A 139 -12.71 -0.18 -1.13
C TYR A 139 -12.64 1.27 -1.66
N GLU A 140 -13.77 2.00 -1.65
CA GLU A 140 -13.85 3.38 -2.14
C GLU A 140 -13.37 4.39 -1.09
N TYR A 141 -13.37 4.02 0.20
CA TYR A 141 -12.92 4.89 1.30
C TYR A 141 -11.40 4.91 1.50
N LEU A 142 -10.69 3.86 1.07
CA LEU A 142 -9.23 3.77 1.20
C LEU A 142 -8.45 4.62 0.17
N TYR A 143 -9.05 4.95 -0.99
CA TYR A 143 -8.41 5.73 -2.04
C TYR A 143 -9.32 6.83 -2.62
N GLY A 144 -9.69 7.80 -1.78
CA GLY A 144 -9.72 9.22 -2.18
C GLY A 144 -10.73 9.71 -3.24
N ASN A 145 -11.88 9.06 -3.44
CA ASN A 145 -12.95 9.70 -4.22
C ASN A 145 -13.94 10.47 -3.31
N ILE A 146 -13.99 11.78 -3.49
CA ILE A 146 -14.96 12.69 -2.86
C ILE A 146 -16.37 12.25 -3.28
N PRO A 147 -17.28 11.90 -2.35
CA PRO A 147 -18.65 11.57 -2.72
C PRO A 147 -19.35 12.81 -3.29
N SER A 148 -19.73 12.70 -4.56
CA SER A 148 -20.66 13.61 -5.22
C SER A 148 -21.99 13.65 -4.44
N ASN A 149 -22.55 14.85 -4.40
CA ASN A 149 -23.58 15.30 -3.48
C ASN A 149 -24.95 14.62 -3.76
N GLY A 150 -25.18 13.45 -3.18
CA GLY A 150 -26.48 12.79 -3.14
C GLY A 150 -27.39 13.40 -2.06
N ARG A 151 -28.44 14.12 -2.49
CA ARG A 151 -29.50 14.79 -1.73
C ARG A 151 -29.79 14.17 -0.34
N ARG A 152 -29.35 14.84 0.72
CA ARG A 152 -29.74 14.53 2.10
C ARG A 152 -31.09 15.14 2.44
N SER A 153 -32.06 14.29 2.78
CA SER A 153 -33.34 14.74 3.33
C SER A 153 -33.11 15.45 4.68
N ASN A 154 -33.87 16.51 4.91
CA ASN A 154 -33.74 17.42 6.05
C ASN A 154 -34.11 16.79 7.42
N ARG A 155 -34.37 15.47 7.48
CA ARG A 155 -34.76 14.74 8.69
C ARG A 155 -33.58 14.19 9.51
N ASP A 156 -32.38 14.08 8.94
CA ASP A 156 -31.22 13.45 9.62
C ASP A 156 -30.34 14.40 10.46
N ARG A 157 -30.68 15.70 10.51
CA ARG A 157 -29.86 16.69 11.23
C ARG A 157 -30.04 16.66 12.75
N ALA A 158 -31.20 16.20 13.26
CA ALA A 158 -31.50 16.23 14.69
C ALA A 158 -30.99 15.01 15.48
N GLY A 159 -30.81 13.84 14.83
CA GLY A 159 -30.33 12.61 15.49
C GLY A 159 -28.80 12.41 15.49
N ARG A 160 -28.03 13.33 14.91
CA ARG A 160 -26.58 13.16 14.68
C ARG A 160 -25.67 13.56 15.85
N GLN A 161 -26.21 14.21 16.87
CA GLN A 161 -25.44 14.74 18.02
C GLN A 161 -25.27 13.76 19.19
N THR A 162 -25.86 12.56 19.14
CA THR A 162 -25.86 11.61 20.27
C THR A 162 -25.22 10.25 19.97
N ARG A 163 -24.79 10.01 18.72
CA ARG A 163 -24.09 8.76 18.36
C ARG A 163 -22.61 8.88 18.68
N LEU A 164 -22.12 7.92 19.45
CA LEU A 164 -20.70 7.68 19.71
C LEU A 164 -19.95 7.51 18.37
N ARG A 165 -18.78 8.11 18.27
CA ARG A 165 -17.90 8.02 17.10
C ARG A 165 -16.46 7.90 17.57
N LEU A 166 -15.66 7.20 16.77
CA LEU A 166 -14.22 7.22 16.93
C LEU A 166 -13.66 8.59 16.55
N TYR A 167 -12.82 9.13 17.41
CA TYR A 167 -12.00 10.30 17.16
C TYR A 167 -10.54 9.95 17.33
N THR A 168 -9.69 10.55 16.50
CA THR A 168 -8.24 10.52 16.67
C THR A 168 -7.72 11.93 16.88
N ALA A 169 -6.63 12.05 17.64
CA ALA A 169 -5.93 13.31 17.82
C ALA A 169 -4.43 13.10 17.69
N THR A 170 -3.76 14.05 17.06
CA THR A 170 -2.30 14.09 16.97
C THR A 170 -1.76 15.39 17.53
N ILE A 171 -0.62 15.31 18.21
CA ILE A 171 0.09 16.44 18.80
C ILE A 171 1.56 16.31 18.40
N ALA A 172 2.13 17.39 17.88
CA ALA A 172 3.57 17.53 17.72
C ALA A 172 3.97 18.91 18.23
N GLU A 173 4.77 18.95 19.30
CA GLU A 173 5.24 20.19 19.92
C GLU A 173 6.73 20.06 20.21
N THR A 174 7.48 21.15 20.02
CA THR A 174 8.90 21.21 20.38
C THR A 174 9.12 22.32 21.42
N ARG A 175 9.62 21.96 22.61
CA ARG A 175 9.98 22.90 23.69
C ARG A 175 11.25 22.45 24.40
N ASP A 176 12.12 23.39 24.77
CA ASP A 176 13.28 23.14 25.63
C ASP A 176 14.16 21.94 25.18
N ASN A 177 14.49 21.89 23.89
CA ASN A 177 15.26 20.80 23.25
C ASN A 177 14.60 19.41 23.34
N ARG A 178 13.28 19.37 23.56
CA ARG A 178 12.47 18.16 23.57
C ARG A 178 11.36 18.27 22.55
N MET A 179 11.28 17.29 21.67
CA MET A 179 10.13 17.12 20.79
C MET A 179 9.17 16.10 21.41
N LEU A 180 7.94 16.52 21.66
CA LEU A 180 6.84 15.66 22.06
C LEU A 180 6.00 15.35 20.82
N GLN A 181 5.79 14.07 20.57
CA GLN A 181 4.82 13.58 19.60
C GLN A 181 3.83 12.67 20.32
N ALA A 182 2.54 12.88 20.12
CA ALA A 182 1.51 12.06 20.72
C ALA A 182 0.37 11.76 19.74
N PHE A 183 -0.19 10.57 19.90
CA PHE A 183 -1.38 10.09 19.22
C PHE A 183 -2.39 9.64 20.28
N HIS A 184 -3.65 10.00 20.06
CA HIS A 184 -4.78 9.57 20.86
C HIS A 184 -5.87 9.04 19.93
N ALA A 185 -6.52 7.95 20.32
CA ALA A 185 -7.77 7.49 19.72
C ALA A 185 -8.77 7.16 20.83
N SER A 186 -10.00 7.66 20.73
CA SER A 186 -11.07 7.26 21.64
C SER A 186 -12.44 7.45 21.03
N VAL A 187 -13.42 6.76 21.61
CA VAL A 187 -14.82 6.93 21.22
C VAL A 187 -15.43 8.05 22.08
N ALA A 188 -16.08 9.00 21.43
CA ALA A 188 -16.70 10.15 22.08
C ALA A 188 -17.97 10.59 21.35
N ARG A 189 -18.77 11.45 22.00
CA ARG A 189 -19.95 12.04 21.35
C ARG A 189 -19.59 13.22 20.47
N ASN A 190 -18.56 13.97 20.85
CA ASN A 190 -18.12 15.19 20.20
C ASN A 190 -16.62 15.44 20.45
N VAL A 191 -16.09 16.46 19.77
CA VAL A 191 -14.68 16.87 19.89
C VAL A 191 -14.37 17.43 21.28
N ASP A 192 -15.34 18.05 21.97
CA ASP A 192 -15.12 18.66 23.28
C ASP A 192 -14.82 17.61 24.36
N GLU A 193 -15.47 16.44 24.31
CA GLU A 193 -15.17 15.29 25.18
C GLU A 193 -13.74 14.78 24.95
N VAL A 194 -13.28 14.71 23.70
CA VAL A 194 -11.91 14.31 23.36
C VAL A 194 -10.93 15.36 23.87
N ARG A 195 -11.21 16.65 23.64
CA ARG A 195 -10.37 17.76 24.11
C ARG A 195 -10.25 17.77 25.64
N ALA A 196 -11.34 17.53 26.37
CA ALA A 196 -11.32 17.43 27.83
C ALA A 196 -10.41 16.28 28.31
N ARG A 197 -10.42 15.13 27.63
CA ARG A 197 -9.50 14.01 27.92
C ARG A 197 -8.05 14.40 27.67
N LEU A 198 -7.77 15.07 26.54
CA LEU A 198 -6.43 15.56 26.23
C LEU A 198 -5.94 16.59 27.24
N VAL A 199 -6.79 17.50 27.71
CA VAL A 199 -6.44 18.48 28.76
C VAL A 199 -6.02 17.76 30.04
N GLY A 200 -6.77 16.72 30.44
CA GLY A 200 -6.46 15.93 31.64
C GLY A 200 -5.13 15.18 31.54
N ARG A 201 -4.70 14.81 30.32
CA ARG A 201 -3.50 13.98 30.11
C ARG A 201 -2.24 14.78 29.74
N PHE A 202 -2.37 15.74 28.85
CA PHE A 202 -1.26 16.51 28.27
C PHE A 202 -1.25 17.97 28.73
N GLY A 203 -2.26 18.40 29.49
CA GLY A 203 -2.41 19.79 29.90
C GLY A 203 -3.12 20.64 28.83
N PRO A 204 -3.57 21.85 29.23
CA PRO A 204 -4.42 22.69 28.39
C PRO A 204 -3.73 23.18 27.11
N ASP A 205 -2.44 23.52 27.19
CA ASP A 205 -1.69 24.06 26.05
C ASP A 205 -1.56 23.05 24.91
N LEU A 206 -1.11 21.83 25.23
CA LEU A 206 -0.94 20.75 24.25
C LEU A 206 -2.29 20.25 23.72
N ALA A 207 -3.31 20.20 24.58
CA ALA A 207 -4.65 19.85 24.15
C ALA A 207 -5.28 20.91 23.22
N ALA A 208 -4.90 22.18 23.34
CA ALA A 208 -5.33 23.23 22.43
C ALA A 208 -4.70 23.07 21.03
N ALA A 209 -3.42 22.70 20.98
CA ALA A 209 -2.65 22.48 19.76
C ALA A 209 -2.97 21.16 19.03
N ALA A 210 -3.72 20.25 19.64
CA ALA A 210 -4.06 18.96 19.06
C ALA A 210 -4.92 19.09 17.79
N ASP A 211 -4.52 18.39 16.73
CA ASP A 211 -5.35 18.17 15.54
C ASP A 211 -6.29 16.99 15.80
N ILE A 212 -7.58 17.28 16.01
CA ILE A 212 -8.62 16.29 16.35
C ILE A 212 -9.51 16.03 15.14
N ARG A 213 -9.65 14.77 14.77
CA ARG A 213 -10.39 14.33 13.58
C ARG A 213 -11.32 13.17 13.92
N THR A 214 -12.39 13.00 13.15
CA THR A 214 -13.27 11.82 13.24
C THR A 214 -12.67 10.68 12.42
N GLY A 215 -12.62 9.47 12.97
CA GLY A 215 -11.99 8.30 12.37
C GLY A 215 -10.46 8.33 12.45
N LEU A 216 -9.81 7.34 11.84
CA LEU A 216 -8.35 7.25 11.73
C LEU A 216 -7.91 7.70 10.34
N HIS A 217 -6.96 8.64 10.28
CA HIS A 217 -6.30 9.01 9.03
C HIS A 217 -4.96 8.29 8.94
N SER A 218 -4.98 7.06 8.42
CA SER A 218 -3.82 6.15 8.40
C SER A 218 -2.60 6.72 7.68
N THR A 219 -2.80 7.62 6.72
CA THR A 219 -1.71 8.24 5.93
C THR A 219 -1.15 9.53 6.56
N ALA A 220 -1.64 9.95 7.74
CA ALA A 220 -1.09 11.14 8.40
C ALA A 220 0.33 10.85 8.92
N PRO A 221 1.31 11.76 8.74
CA PRO A 221 2.71 11.48 9.09
C PRO A 221 2.93 11.01 10.53
N LEU A 222 2.26 11.65 11.51
CA LEU A 222 2.34 11.27 12.92
C LEU A 222 1.66 9.92 13.21
N VAL A 223 0.63 9.55 12.44
CA VAL A 223 -0.02 8.24 12.58
C VAL A 223 0.90 7.15 12.06
N ILE A 224 1.50 7.35 10.89
CA ILE A 224 2.50 6.43 10.31
C ILE A 224 3.69 6.24 11.27
N ALA A 225 4.17 7.33 11.87
CA ALA A 225 5.33 7.29 12.76
C ALA A 225 5.04 6.64 14.11
N LEU A 226 3.86 6.89 14.70
CA LEU A 226 3.58 6.51 16.10
C LEU A 226 2.71 5.27 16.25
N VAL A 227 1.88 4.93 15.27
CA VAL A 227 0.83 3.92 15.43
C VAL A 227 1.23 2.63 14.72
N PRO A 228 1.60 1.55 15.46
CA PRO A 228 1.89 0.27 14.83
C PRO A 228 0.67 -0.26 14.06
N SER A 229 0.89 -0.93 12.93
CA SER A 229 -0.18 -1.45 12.07
C SER A 229 -1.25 -2.28 12.82
N PRO A 230 -0.91 -3.17 13.77
CA PRO A 230 -1.91 -3.90 14.54
C PRO A 230 -2.82 -2.99 15.38
N VAL A 231 -2.26 -1.89 15.91
CA VAL A 231 -3.00 -0.90 16.70
C VAL A 231 -3.92 -0.09 15.79
N ALA A 232 -3.46 0.28 14.59
CA ALA A 232 -4.27 0.96 13.58
C ALA A 232 -5.47 0.09 13.14
N ALA A 233 -5.25 -1.19 12.87
CA ALA A 233 -6.31 -2.14 12.51
C ALA A 233 -7.35 -2.28 13.64
N MET A 234 -6.91 -2.40 14.89
CA MET A 234 -7.79 -2.42 16.06
C MET A 234 -8.61 -1.12 16.19
N ILE A 235 -8.00 0.03 15.96
CA ILE A 235 -8.69 1.34 15.99
C ILE A 235 -9.75 1.41 14.90
N ILE A 236 -9.44 0.98 13.67
CA ILE A 236 -10.40 0.94 12.55
C ILE A 236 -11.57 0.02 12.88
N GLN A 237 -11.31 -1.19 13.38
CA GLN A 237 -12.35 -2.13 13.80
C GLN A 237 -13.28 -1.52 14.86
N MET A 238 -12.73 -0.78 15.82
CA MET A 238 -13.52 -0.09 16.83
C MET A 238 -14.35 1.07 16.24
N GLY A 239 -13.86 1.72 15.20
CA GLY A 239 -14.61 2.72 14.44
C GLY A 239 -15.89 2.16 13.81
N ASN A 240 -15.85 0.90 13.39
CA ASN A 240 -16.98 0.21 12.77
C ASN A 240 -18.02 -0.26 13.80
N ASP A 241 -17.62 -0.54 15.05
CA ASP A 241 -18.52 -0.95 16.16
C ASP A 241 -18.48 -0.01 17.38
N CYS A 242 -18.76 1.27 17.15
CA CYS A 242 -18.84 2.28 18.21
C CYS A 242 -20.06 2.13 19.14
N ALA A 243 -21.01 1.25 18.83
CA ALA A 243 -22.24 1.05 19.60
C ALA A 243 -22.10 0.01 20.73
N SER A 244 -21.05 -0.83 20.66
CA SER A 244 -20.77 -1.84 21.68
C SER A 244 -20.50 -1.23 23.06
N SER A 245 -20.75 -2.02 24.11
CA SER A 245 -20.43 -1.63 25.49
C SER A 245 -18.93 -1.40 25.70
N ALA A 246 -18.09 -2.14 24.97
CA ALA A 246 -16.63 -2.01 24.99
C ALA A 246 -16.13 -0.68 24.38
N ALA A 247 -16.86 -0.13 23.40
CA ALA A 247 -16.50 1.13 22.76
C ALA A 247 -16.45 2.32 23.73
N LYS A 248 -17.28 2.33 24.78
CA LYS A 248 -17.35 3.45 25.74
C LYS A 248 -16.07 3.66 26.54
N THR A 249 -15.29 2.61 26.75
CA THR A 249 -14.02 2.65 27.50
C THR A 249 -12.81 2.57 26.59
N PHE A 250 -13.01 2.52 25.27
CA PHE A 250 -11.92 2.42 24.32
C PHE A 250 -11.11 3.73 24.29
N ALA A 251 -9.83 3.60 24.62
CA ALA A 251 -8.84 4.63 24.44
C ALA A 251 -7.49 4.01 24.08
N VAL A 252 -6.80 4.59 23.12
CA VAL A 252 -5.41 4.30 22.78
C VAL A 252 -4.64 5.60 22.89
N ASP A 253 -3.53 5.56 23.61
CA ASP A 253 -2.64 6.69 23.77
C ASP A 253 -1.21 6.24 23.51
N ILE A 254 -0.55 6.88 22.56
CA ILE A 254 0.85 6.64 22.24
C ILE A 254 1.59 7.96 22.34
N GLN A 255 2.74 7.94 23.01
CA GLN A 255 3.57 9.12 23.21
C GLN A 255 5.03 8.76 22.97
N GLN A 256 5.70 9.63 22.24
CA GLN A 256 7.14 9.60 22.03
C GLN A 256 7.72 10.95 22.43
N VAL A 257 8.81 10.90 23.20
CA VAL A 257 9.59 12.08 23.57
C VAL A 257 10.99 11.90 23.00
N ILE A 258 11.40 12.81 22.14
CA ILE A 258 12.74 12.83 21.55
C ILE A 258 13.51 13.95 22.21
N GLN A 259 14.67 13.62 22.77
CA GLN A 259 15.61 14.58 23.31
C GLN A 259 16.68 14.85 22.26
N ALA A 260 16.75 16.10 21.80
CA ALA A 260 17.83 16.57 20.94
C ALA A 260 19.05 16.98 21.79
#